data_AF-A0A8I0GY85-F1
#
_entry.id   AF-A0A8I0GY85-F1
#
_cell.length_a   1.000
_cell.length_b   1.000
_cell.length_c   1.000
_cell.angle_alpha   90.00
_cell.angle_beta   90.00
_cell.angle_gamma   90.00
#
_symmetry.space_group_name_H-M   'P 1'
#
loop_
_entity.id
_entity.type
_entity.pdbx_description
1 polymer ?
#
loop_
_entity_poly.entity_id
_entity_poly.type
_entity_poly.pdbx_seq_one_letter_code
_entity_poly.pdbx_strand_id
1 'polypeptide(L)'
;ATWIPEDIITNFILDLIDASFYARRDLKAHYSDVTGEWNIENKSCDRNTIAVTSTYGTNRANAYRLIEDALNLRDTKIFDYN
;
A
#
# COMPACT_ATOMS: atom_id res chain seq x y z
N ALA A 1 -2.69 19.90 -6.82
CA ALA A 1 -2.57 19.53 -5.40
C ALA A 1 -3.66 18.53 -5.07
N THR A 2 -3.29 17.33 -4.60
CA THR A 2 -4.24 16.36 -4.04
C THR A 2 -4.87 16.92 -2.77
N TRP A 3 -6.11 16.53 -2.47
CA TRP A 3 -6.81 17.02 -1.26
C TRP A 3 -6.28 16.38 0.02
N ILE A 4 -5.60 15.23 -0.09
CA ILE A 4 -4.89 14.56 1.02
C ILE A 4 -3.38 14.69 0.82
N PRO A 5 -2.65 15.17 1.83
CA PRO A 5 -1.20 15.11 1.88
C PRO A 5 -0.64 13.68 1.87
N GLU A 6 0.53 13.49 1.24
CA GLU A 6 1.21 12.19 1.12
C GLU A 6 1.60 11.57 2.48
N ASP A 7 1.98 12.40 3.45
CA ASP A 7 2.37 11.98 4.80
C ASP A 7 1.20 11.39 5.58
N ILE A 8 -0.02 11.90 5.37
CA ILE A 8 -1.23 11.37 6.00
C ILE A 8 -1.52 9.95 5.50
N ILE A 9 -1.43 9.72 4.18
CA ILE A 9 -1.61 8.38 3.60
C ILE A 9 -0.48 7.45 4.05
N THR A 10 0.76 7.94 4.06
CA THR A 10 1.91 7.18 4.52
C THR A 10 1.73 6.71 5.97
N ASN A 11 1.40 7.63 6.88
CA ASN A 11 1.19 7.31 8.29
C ASN A 11 0.02 6.36 8.49
N PHE A 12 -1.09 6.56 7.77
CA PHE A 12 -2.22 5.63 7.78
C PHE A 12 -1.79 4.21 7.42
N ILE A 13 -1.01 4.03 6.35
CA ILE A 13 -0.52 2.71 5.93
C ILE A 13 0.39 2.10 7.00
N LEU A 14 1.33 2.88 7.53
CA LEU A 14 2.28 2.42 8.55
C LEU A 14 1.58 1.94 9.82
N ASP A 15 0.57 2.67 10.27
CA ASP A 15 -0.19 2.31 11.47
C ASP A 15 -1.14 1.14 11.21
N LEU A 16 -1.74 1.08 10.01
CA LEU A 16 -2.63 -0.01 9.62
C LEU A 16 -1.90 -1.37 9.66
N ILE A 17 -0.71 -1.45 9.06
CA ILE A 17 0.02 -2.72 8.92
C ILE A 17 0.91 -3.06 10.12
N ASP A 18 0.90 -2.24 11.17
CA ASP A 18 1.86 -2.30 12.27
C ASP A 18 3.31 -2.37 11.77
N ALA A 19 3.68 -1.36 10.98
CA ALA A 19 4.92 -1.37 10.20
C ALA A 19 6.16 -1.50 11.07
N SER A 20 7.10 -2.34 10.60
CA SER A 20 8.40 -2.50 11.24
C SER A 20 9.20 -1.20 11.21
N PHE A 21 10.22 -1.11 12.08
CA PHE A 21 11.11 0.05 12.12
C PHE A 21 11.71 0.39 10.74
N TYR A 22 12.07 -0.63 9.95
CA TYR A 22 12.63 -0.45 8.61
C TYR A 22 11.60 0.10 7.62
N ALA A 23 10.36 -0.42 7.65
CA ALA A 23 9.29 0.11 6.83
C ALA A 23 8.94 1.55 7.20
N ARG A 24 8.91 1.90 8.49
CA ARG A 24 8.68 3.29 8.95
C ARG A 24 9.72 4.29 8.44
N ARG A 25 10.95 3.84 8.14
CA ARG A 25 12.01 4.71 7.61
C ARG A 25 11.86 5.00 6.13
N ASP A 26 11.45 3.97 5.37
CA ASP A 26 11.65 3.94 3.92
C ASP A 26 10.34 3.81 3.12
N LEU A 27 9.20 3.50 3.76
CA LEU A 27 7.89 3.45 3.10
C LEU A 27 7.30 4.85 2.95
N LYS A 28 6.84 5.17 1.74
CA LYS A 28 6.15 6.42 1.44
C LYS A 28 5.06 6.19 0.38
N ALA A 29 3.92 6.81 0.57
CA ALA A 29 2.94 6.97 -0.49
C ALA A 29 3.23 8.24 -1.27
N HIS A 30 3.21 8.17 -2.60
CA HIS A 30 3.48 9.30 -3.47
C HIS A 30 2.44 9.42 -4.56
N TYR A 31 2.02 10.66 -4.82
CA TYR A 31 1.15 10.98 -5.94
C TYR A 31 1.98 11.46 -7.12
N SER A 32 1.83 10.80 -8.26
CA SER A 32 2.45 11.21 -9.51
C SER A 32 1.57 12.22 -10.22
N ASP A 33 1.98 13.50 -10.26
CA ASP A 33 1.28 14.53 -11.04
C ASP A 33 1.30 14.24 -12.55
N VAL A 34 2.27 13.45 -13.03
CA VAL A 34 2.42 13.11 -14.45
C VAL A 34 1.39 12.07 -14.89
N THR A 35 1.17 11.04 -14.07
CA THR A 35 0.25 9.93 -14.40
C THR A 35 -1.11 10.09 -13.74
N GLY A 36 -1.22 10.94 -12.71
CA GLY A 36 -2.42 11.09 -11.89
C GLY A 36 -2.64 9.93 -10.92
N GLU A 37 -1.57 9.22 -10.52
CA GLU A 37 -1.68 7.95 -9.77
C GLU A 37 -0.90 7.97 -8.46
N TRP A 38 -1.51 7.37 -7.43
CA TRP A 38 -0.86 7.03 -6.17
C TRP A 38 -0.04 5.75 -6.29
N ASN A 39 1.16 5.78 -5.71
CA ASN A 39 2.05 4.63 -5.62
C ASN A 39 2.62 4.53 -4.19
N ILE A 40 2.89 3.32 -3.72
CA ILE A 40 3.54 3.07 -2.42
C ILE A 40 4.97 2.57 -2.69
N GLU A 41 5.97 3.22 -2.11
CA GLU A 41 7.36 2.81 -2.21
C GLU A 41 7.73 1.72 -1.19
N ASN A 42 8.83 1.01 -1.47
CA ASN A 42 9.47 0.07 -0.55
C ASN A 42 8.56 -1.02 0.06
N LYS A 43 7.62 -1.53 -0.76
CA LYS A 43 6.67 -2.60 -0.39
C LYS A 43 7.33 -3.91 0.06
N SER A 44 8.64 -4.08 -0.17
CA SER A 44 9.38 -5.31 0.10
C SER A 44 9.66 -5.54 1.59
N CYS A 45 9.80 -4.49 2.39
CA CYS A 45 10.21 -4.58 3.79
C CYS A 45 9.27 -5.44 4.64
N ASP A 46 7.96 -5.19 4.58
CA ASP A 46 6.96 -5.93 5.37
C ASP A 46 6.11 -6.87 4.51
N ARG A 47 6.54 -7.18 3.27
CA ARG A 47 5.73 -7.90 2.28
C ARG A 47 5.27 -9.30 2.71
N ASN A 48 5.96 -9.90 3.67
CA ASN A 48 5.72 -11.26 4.18
C ASN A 48 5.10 -11.27 5.59
N THR A 49 4.78 -10.11 6.16
CA THR A 49 4.13 -10.04 7.48
C THR A 49 2.69 -10.54 7.38
N ILE A 50 2.15 -11.09 8.46
CA ILE A 50 0.75 -11.56 8.52
C ILE A 50 -0.22 -10.40 8.29
N ALA A 51 0.10 -9.21 8.82
CA ALA A 51 -0.68 -8.00 8.61
C ALA A 51 -0.85 -7.68 7.12
N VAL A 52 0.25 -7.70 6.37
CA VAL A 52 0.27 -7.38 4.92
C VAL A 52 -0.29 -8.51 4.06
N THR A 53 -0.07 -9.78 4.43
CA THR A 53 -0.43 -10.93 3.58
C THR A 53 -1.81 -11.51 3.84
N SER A 54 -2.34 -11.39 5.07
CA SER A 54 -3.59 -12.06 5.44
C SER A 54 -4.58 -11.19 6.23
N THR A 55 -4.14 -10.29 7.12
CA THR A 55 -5.07 -9.47 7.91
C THR A 55 -5.69 -8.37 7.06
N TYR A 56 -4.85 -7.63 6.33
CA TYR A 56 -5.25 -6.56 5.44
C TYR A 56 -4.99 -6.89 3.96
N GLY A 57 -4.62 -8.14 3.70
CA GLY A 57 -4.35 -8.67 2.37
C GLY A 57 -5.08 -9.97 2.11
N THR A 58 -4.72 -10.61 1.01
CA THR A 58 -5.20 -11.93 0.59
C THR A 58 -4.01 -12.76 0.11
N ASN A 59 -4.21 -14.08 -0.06
CA ASN A 59 -3.19 -14.99 -0.61
C ASN A 59 -2.62 -14.54 -1.98
N ARG A 60 -3.34 -13.73 -2.75
CA ARG A 60 -3.01 -13.35 -4.13
C ARG A 60 -2.77 -11.84 -4.33
N ALA A 61 -3.13 -11.02 -3.36
CA ALA A 61 -2.96 -9.57 -3.37
C ALA A 61 -2.68 -9.08 -1.94
N ASN A 62 -1.49 -8.54 -1.71
CA ASN A 62 -1.11 -8.02 -0.40
C ASN A 62 -1.75 -6.65 -0.12
N ALA A 63 -1.70 -6.22 1.14
CA ALA A 63 -2.29 -4.96 1.59
C ALA A 63 -1.85 -3.75 0.75
N TYR A 64 -0.57 -3.64 0.38
CA TYR A 64 -0.08 -2.54 -0.44
C TYR A 64 -0.78 -2.44 -1.79
N ARG A 65 -0.98 -3.57 -2.48
CA ARG A 65 -1.70 -3.59 -3.75
C ARG A 65 -3.15 -3.15 -3.58
N LEU A 66 -3.83 -3.65 -2.54
CA LEU A 66 -5.23 -3.28 -2.28
C LEU A 66 -5.38 -1.79 -1.95
N ILE A 67 -4.43 -1.24 -1.19
CA ILE A 67 -4.40 0.18 -0.85
C ILE A 67 -4.13 1.04 -2.09
N GLU A 68 -3.20 0.65 -2.97
CA GLU A 68 -2.99 1.36 -4.23
C GLU A 68 -4.20 1.30 -5.15
N ASP A 69 -4.87 0.14 -5.26
CA ASP A 69 -6.11 0.03 -6.03
C ASP A 69 -7.18 0.98 -5.45
N ALA A 70 -7.34 1.03 -4.13
CA ALA A 70 -8.28 1.94 -3.45
C ALA A 70 -7.93 3.42 -3.68
N LEU A 71 -6.66 3.82 -3.51
CA LEU A 71 -6.20 5.19 -3.71
C LEU A 71 -6.40 5.66 -5.16
N ASN A 72 -6.34 4.72 -6.11
CA ASN A 72 -6.49 5.00 -7.54
C ASN A 72 -7.91 4.71 -8.07
N LEU A 73 -8.88 4.41 -7.19
CA LEU A 73 -10.27 4.08 -7.56
C LEU A 73 -10.36 2.94 -8.59
N ARG A 74 -9.52 1.92 -8.45
CA ARG A 74 -9.49 0.74 -9.31
C ARG A 74 -10.17 -0.44 -8.64
N ASP A 75 -10.93 -1.21 -9.42
CA ASP A 75 -11.43 -2.51 -8.97
C ASP A 75 -10.27 -3.51 -8.85
N THR A 76 -10.09 -4.10 -7.67
CA THR A 76 -9.13 -5.20 -7.50
C THR A 76 -9.67 -6.48 -8.12
N LYS A 77 -8.98 -6.98 -9.15
CA LYS A 77 -9.23 -8.31 -9.73
C LYS A 77 -8.17 -9.31 -9.29
N ILE A 78 -8.63 -10.40 -8.66
CA ILE A 78 -7.80 -11.50 -8.18
C ILE A 78 -8.13 -12.74 -9.01
N PHE A 79 -7.09 -13.41 -9.50
CA PHE A 79 -7.20 -14.67 -10.23
C PHE A 79 -6.41 -15.74 -9.49
N ASP A 80 -7.01 -16.92 -9.39
CA ASP A 80 -6.29 -18.11 -8.97
C ASP A 80 -5.57 -18.71 -10.18
N TYR A 81 -4.23 -18.76 -10.11
CA TYR A 81 -3.44 -19.64 -10.96
C TYR A 81 -3.43 -21.02 -10.32
N ASN A 82 -3.98 -22.00 -11.04
CA ASN A 82 -3.86 -23.43 -10.74
C ASN A 82 -2.49 -23.95 -11.17
#